data_AF-A0A0N9WGQ0-F1
#
_entry.id   AF-A0A0N9WGQ0-F1
#
_cell.length_a   1.000
_cell.length_b   1.000
_cell.length_c   1.000
_cell.angle_alpha   90.00
_cell.angle_beta   90.00
_cell.angle_gamma   90.00
#
_symmetry.space_group_name_H-M   'P 1'
#
loop_
_entity.id
_entity.type
_entity.pdbx_description
1 polymer ?
#
loop_
_entity_poly.entity_id
_entity_poly.type
_entity_poly.pdbx_seq_one_letter_code
_entity_poly.pdbx_strand_id
1 'polypeptide(L)'
;MFVGTDIVEIERIKTAILRSGETFLKRMLTDTEILKVGDEELDFERISGFWAAKESIVKAIGLGFRDGILFHDAEIIHNEYGAPSFLLHGRLKEILDQKGISKISLSISHCRTHAVAVTIMA
;
A
#
# COMPACT_ATOMS: atom_id res chain seq x y z
N MET A 1 -4.46 -10.29 17.51
CA MET A 1 -3.47 -10.31 16.42
C MET A 1 -4.23 -10.47 15.12
N PHE A 2 -4.10 -9.52 14.22
CA PHE A 2 -4.72 -9.54 12.89
C PHE A 2 -3.63 -9.68 11.83
N VAL A 3 -3.97 -10.36 10.73
CA VAL A 3 -3.04 -10.64 9.64
C VAL A 3 -3.72 -10.39 8.31
N GLY A 4 -2.98 -9.78 7.37
CA GLY A 4 -3.42 -9.61 6.01
C GLY A 4 -2.26 -9.76 5.05
N THR A 5 -2.54 -10.31 3.88
CA THR A 5 -1.56 -10.45 2.80
C THR A 5 -2.20 -10.19 1.46
N ASP A 6 -1.39 -9.66 0.55
CA ASP A 6 -1.78 -9.49 -0.85
C ASP A 6 -0.59 -9.81 -1.75
N ILE A 7 -0.89 -10.39 -2.91
CA ILE A 7 0.05 -10.64 -3.99
C ILE A 7 -0.57 -10.10 -5.28
N VAL A 8 0.24 -9.39 -6.06
CA VAL A 8 -0.20 -8.76 -7.30
C VAL A 8 0.80 -9.02 -8.41
N GLU A 9 0.27 -9.28 -9.61
CA GLU A 9 1.06 -9.37 -10.83
C GLU A 9 1.44 -7.96 -11.31
N ILE A 10 2.73 -7.73 -11.58
CA ILE A 10 3.25 -6.41 -11.96
C ILE A 10 2.68 -5.96 -13.31
N GLU A 11 2.56 -6.86 -14.28
CA GLU A 11 2.00 -6.55 -15.60
C GLU A 11 0.53 -6.11 -15.52
N ARG A 12 -0.22 -6.60 -14.54
CA ARG A 12 -1.60 -6.15 -14.30
C ARG A 12 -1.65 -4.70 -13.81
N ILE A 13 -0.77 -4.32 -12.89
CA ILE A 13 -0.67 -2.94 -12.39
C ILE A 13 -0.20 -2.00 -13.49
N LYS A 14 0.85 -2.39 -14.21
CA LYS A 14 1.36 -1.65 -15.37
C LYS A 14 0.27 -1.42 -16.42
N THR A 15 -0.48 -2.46 -16.78
CA THR A 15 -1.58 -2.34 -17.75
C THR A 15 -2.67 -1.38 -17.25
N ALA A 16 -3.01 -1.42 -15.95
CA ALA A 16 -3.98 -0.49 -15.37
C ALA A 16 -3.50 0.96 -15.45
N ILE A 17 -2.23 1.21 -15.12
CA ILE A 17 -1.61 2.54 -15.19
C ILE A 17 -1.58 3.05 -16.64
N LEU A 18 -1.15 2.22 -17.60
CA LEU A 18 -1.08 2.62 -19.00
C LEU A 18 -2.47 2.91 -19.61
N ARG A 19 -3.53 2.22 -19.14
CA ARG A 19 -4.90 2.45 -19.61
C ARG A 19 -5.56 3.68 -18.99
N SER A 20 -5.31 3.95 -17.71
CA SER A 20 -5.96 5.01 -16.95
C SER A 20 -5.11 6.26 -16.75
N GLY A 21 -3.84 6.21 -17.14
CA GLY A 21 -2.86 7.29 -17.02
C GLY A 21 -2.61 7.70 -15.57
N GLU A 22 -2.20 8.97 -15.40
CA GLU A 22 -1.88 9.55 -14.10
C GLU A 22 -3.04 9.51 -13.09
N THR A 23 -4.28 9.50 -13.55
CA THR A 23 -5.46 9.49 -12.67
C THR A 23 -5.48 8.25 -11.78
N PHE A 24 -5.01 7.10 -12.27
CA PHE A 24 -4.92 5.89 -11.46
C PHE A 24 -3.84 6.02 -10.38
N LEU A 25 -2.66 6.53 -10.75
CA LEU A 25 -1.56 6.76 -9.83
C LEU A 25 -1.96 7.74 -8.73
N LYS A 26 -2.52 8.90 -9.09
CA LYS A 26 -2.96 9.95 -8.15
C LYS A 26 -4.14 9.54 -7.26
N ARG A 27 -4.84 8.45 -7.58
CA ARG A 27 -5.89 7.88 -6.72
C ARG A 27 -5.31 6.88 -5.71
N MET A 28 -4.22 6.22 -6.08
CA MET A 28 -3.62 5.14 -5.33
C MET A 28 -2.49 5.66 -4.43
N LEU A 29 -1.67 6.58 -4.93
CA LEU A 29 -0.45 7.06 -4.31
C LEU A 29 -0.62 8.49 -3.82
N THR A 30 -0.11 8.76 -2.62
CA THR A 30 0.08 10.13 -2.15
C THR A 30 1.18 10.83 -2.96
N ASP A 31 1.23 12.16 -2.91
CA ASP A 31 2.28 12.93 -3.58
C ASP A 31 3.68 12.49 -3.11
N THR A 32 3.84 12.18 -1.83
CA THR A 32 5.09 11.67 -1.24
C THR A 32 5.48 10.27 -1.73
N GLU A 33 4.51 9.44 -2.10
CA GLU A 33 4.75 8.12 -2.70
C GLU A 33 5.07 8.22 -4.19
N ILE A 34 4.43 9.14 -4.92
CA ILE A 34 4.69 9.40 -6.34
C ILE A 34 6.17 9.74 -6.55
N LEU A 35 6.73 10.60 -5.69
CA LEU A 35 8.16 10.96 -5.73
C LEU A 35 9.11 9.74 -5.58
N LYS A 36 8.64 8.63 -5.00
CA LYS A 36 9.44 7.41 -4.80
C LYS A 36 9.39 6.45 -5.97
N VAL A 37 8.41 6.59 -6.87
CA VAL A 37 8.20 5.65 -7.99
C VAL A 37 8.69 6.19 -9.33
N GLY A 38 9.26 7.41 -9.34
CA GLY A 38 9.90 8.01 -10.51
C GLY A 38 8.96 8.89 -11.33
N ASP A 39 9.50 9.96 -11.92
CA ASP A 39 8.75 10.92 -12.73
C ASP A 39 8.82 10.61 -14.25
N GLU A 40 9.99 10.22 -14.76
CA GLU A 40 10.20 9.95 -16.20
C GLU A 40 9.98 8.47 -16.57
N GLU A 41 10.43 7.55 -15.72
CA GLU A 41 10.23 6.11 -15.88
C GLU A 41 9.69 5.52 -14.58
N LEU A 42 8.47 5.01 -14.64
CA LEU A 42 7.76 4.48 -13.48
C LEU A 42 8.35 3.14 -13.04
N ASP A 43 8.72 3.04 -11.76
CA ASP A 43 9.11 1.80 -11.09
C ASP A 43 7.86 0.95 -10.81
N PHE A 44 7.45 0.15 -11.79
CA PHE A 44 6.27 -0.72 -11.69
C PHE A 44 6.39 -1.78 -10.59
N GLU A 45 7.60 -2.22 -10.24
CA GLU A 45 7.79 -3.20 -9.16
C GLU A 45 7.46 -2.56 -7.81
N ARG A 46 7.97 -1.34 -7.57
CA ARG A 46 7.67 -0.57 -6.36
C ARG A 46 6.20 -0.16 -6.27
N ILE A 47 5.60 0.32 -7.37
CA ILE A 47 4.16 0.66 -7.39
C ILE A 47 3.32 -0.57 -7.03
N SER A 48 3.67 -1.73 -7.58
CA SER A 48 3.00 -3.00 -7.26
C SER A 48 3.22 -3.41 -5.80
N GLY A 49 4.40 -3.16 -5.24
CA GLY A 49 4.68 -3.34 -3.81
C GLY A 49 3.82 -2.45 -2.91
N PHE A 50 3.65 -1.18 -3.28
CA PHE A 50 2.75 -0.26 -2.56
C PHE A 50 1.30 -0.70 -2.66
N TRP A 51 0.86 -1.17 -3.83
CA TRP A 51 -0.48 -1.74 -4.00
C TRP A 51 -0.71 -2.90 -3.04
N ALA A 52 0.19 -3.88 -3.06
CA ALA A 52 0.10 -5.05 -2.18
C ALA A 52 0.12 -4.64 -0.70
N ALA A 53 0.95 -3.66 -0.32
CA ALA A 53 1.01 -3.14 1.05
C ALA A 53 -0.34 -2.56 1.49
N LYS A 54 -0.94 -1.67 0.69
CA LYS A 54 -2.23 -1.04 1.00
C LYS A 54 -3.37 -2.06 1.06
N GLU A 55 -3.38 -3.06 0.17
CA GLU A 55 -4.34 -4.18 0.24
C GLU A 55 -4.12 -5.03 1.50
N SER A 56 -2.88 -5.30 1.88
CA SER A 56 -2.57 -6.17 3.03
C SER A 56 -3.09 -5.60 4.36
N ILE A 57 -3.01 -4.28 4.57
CA ILE A 57 -3.51 -3.65 5.81
C ILE A 57 -5.03 -3.63 5.88
N VAL A 58 -5.73 -3.34 4.76
CA VAL A 58 -7.19 -3.34 4.74
C VAL A 58 -7.79 -4.74 4.82
N LYS A 59 -7.04 -5.77 4.40
CA LYS A 59 -7.38 -7.18 4.64
C LYS A 59 -7.15 -7.58 6.09
N ALA A 60 -6.08 -7.11 6.72
CA ALA A 60 -5.81 -7.41 8.12
C ALA A 60 -6.94 -6.90 9.05
N ILE A 61 -7.49 -5.71 8.79
CA ILE A 61 -8.65 -5.20 9.55
C ILE A 61 -9.99 -5.83 9.14
N GLY A 62 -10.04 -6.54 8.01
CA GLY A 62 -11.23 -7.24 7.51
C GLY A 62 -12.28 -6.38 6.80
N LEU A 63 -11.95 -5.14 6.42
CA LEU A 63 -12.90 -4.20 5.80
C LEU A 63 -12.68 -4.00 4.29
N GLY A 64 -11.45 -4.17 3.81
CA GLY A 64 -11.07 -3.75 2.47
C GLY A 64 -11.15 -2.22 2.29
N PHE A 65 -11.08 -1.74 1.04
CA PHE A 65 -11.34 -0.33 0.69
C PHE A 65 -12.85 -0.04 0.66
N ARG A 66 -13.49 -0.21 1.81
CA ARG A 66 -14.91 0.07 2.07
C ARG A 66 -15.02 0.97 3.29
N ASP A 67 -16.25 1.36 3.65
CA ASP A 67 -16.52 2.21 4.83
C ASP A 67 -15.78 3.57 4.80
N GLY A 68 -15.54 4.10 3.60
CA GLY A 68 -14.82 5.36 3.41
C GLY A 68 -13.29 5.26 3.51
N ILE A 69 -12.72 4.06 3.66
CA ILE A 69 -11.26 3.86 3.63
C ILE A 69 -10.72 4.10 2.23
N LEU A 70 -9.76 5.00 2.11
CA LEU A 70 -9.10 5.36 0.86
C LEU A 70 -7.69 4.77 0.78
N PHE A 71 -7.15 4.63 -0.44
CA PHE A 71 -5.74 4.22 -0.62
C PHE A 71 -4.77 5.17 0.07
N HIS A 72 -5.08 6.46 0.09
CA HIS A 72 -4.23 7.48 0.71
C HIS A 72 -4.23 7.40 2.24
N ASP A 73 -5.17 6.66 2.84
CA ASP A 73 -5.21 6.47 4.29
C ASP A 73 -4.06 5.55 4.79
N ALA A 74 -3.43 4.79 3.89
CA ALA A 74 -2.26 3.97 4.15
C ALA A 74 -1.10 4.42 3.26
N GLU A 75 -0.28 5.34 3.74
CA GLU A 75 0.93 5.79 3.06
C GLU A 75 2.12 4.91 3.44
N ILE A 76 2.93 4.49 2.46
CA ILE A 76 4.14 3.70 2.69
C ILE A 76 5.35 4.63 2.85
N ILE A 77 5.98 4.56 4.01
CA ILE A 77 7.24 5.22 4.32
C ILE A 77 8.34 4.17 4.57
N HIS A 78 9.60 4.58 4.49
CA HIS A 78 10.74 3.73 4.80
C HIS A 78 11.64 4.44 5.82
N ASN A 79 12.24 3.66 6.73
CA ASN A 79 13.26 4.20 7.63
C ASN A 79 14.64 4.33 6.94
N GLU A 80 15.65 4.77 7.70
CA GLU A 80 17.03 4.95 7.20
C GLU A 80 17.68 3.64 6.67
N TYR A 81 17.19 2.48 7.09
CA TYR A 81 17.65 1.17 6.65
C TYR A 81 16.81 0.59 5.50
N GLY A 82 15.81 1.34 5.01
CA GLY A 82 14.91 0.90 3.95
C GLY A 82 13.79 -0.04 4.41
N ALA A 83 13.57 -0.24 5.71
CA ALA A 83 12.45 -1.06 6.19
C ALA A 83 11.12 -0.29 6.03
N PRO A 84 10.08 -0.90 5.42
CA PRO A 84 8.82 -0.22 5.16
C PRO A 84 7.92 -0.17 6.40
N SER A 85 7.15 0.91 6.53
CA SER A 85 6.07 1.06 7.52
C SER A 85 4.92 1.89 6.97
N PHE A 86 3.77 1.87 7.67
CA PHE A 86 2.62 2.69 7.33
C PHE A 86 2.64 4.01 8.09
N LEU A 87 2.45 5.11 7.38
CA LEU A 87 1.94 6.35 7.93
C LEU A 87 0.42 6.38 7.68
N LEU A 88 -0.36 6.37 8.77
CA LEU A 88 -1.81 6.21 8.71
C LEU A 88 -2.52 7.55 8.76
N HIS A 89 -3.50 7.71 7.87
CA HIS A 89 -4.30 8.93 7.75
C HIS A 89 -5.80 8.58 7.76
N GLY A 90 -6.62 9.62 7.82
CA GLY A 90 -8.06 9.55 7.53
C GLY A 90 -8.82 8.45 8.25
N ARG A 91 -9.71 7.79 7.50
CA ARG A 91 -10.68 6.83 8.04
C ARG A 91 -10.01 5.58 8.59
N LEU A 92 -8.96 5.09 7.93
CA LEU A 92 -8.21 3.93 8.40
C LEU A 92 -7.60 4.17 9.78
N LYS A 93 -7.00 5.35 10.00
CA LYS A 93 -6.41 5.71 11.29
C LYS A 93 -7.48 5.72 12.40
N GLU A 94 -8.62 6.34 12.15
CA GLU A 94 -9.74 6.38 13.10
C GLU A 94 -10.20 4.97 13.51
N ILE A 95 -10.35 4.06 12.54
CA ILE A 95 -10.79 2.68 12.78
C ILE A 95 -9.77 1.93 13.64
N LEU A 96 -8.47 2.09 13.35
CA LEU A 96 -7.39 1.43 14.09
C LEU A 96 -7.29 1.96 15.52
N ASP A 97 -7.42 3.28 15.72
CA ASP A 97 -7.46 3.92 17.03
C ASP A 97 -8.66 3.42 17.86
N GLN A 98 -9.86 3.34 17.26
CA GLN A 98 -11.07 2.82 17.92
C GLN A 98 -10.94 1.34 18.32
N LYS A 99 -10.20 0.54 17.54
CA LYS A 99 -9.91 -0.86 17.86
C LYS A 99 -8.77 -1.02 18.86
N GLY A 100 -8.10 0.05 19.28
CA GLY A 100 -6.96 0.02 20.18
C GLY A 100 -5.72 -0.64 19.60
N ILE A 101 -5.59 -0.71 18.26
CA ILE A 101 -4.44 -1.29 17.58
C ILE A 101 -3.30 -0.29 17.61
N SER A 102 -2.16 -0.69 18.17
CA SER A 102 -1.03 0.22 18.41
C SER A 102 0.26 -0.23 17.74
N LYS A 103 0.35 -1.51 17.36
CA LYS A 103 1.52 -2.07 16.70
C LYS A 103 1.13 -2.63 15.34
N ILE A 104 1.83 -2.17 14.30
CA ILE A 104 1.65 -2.62 12.93
C ILE A 104 3.04 -2.90 12.36
N SER A 105 3.20 -4.06 11.75
CA SER A 105 4.41 -4.48 11.06
C SER A 105 4.07 -4.77 9.61
N LEU A 106 4.91 -4.28 8.70
CA LEU A 106 4.77 -4.43 7.26
C LEU A 106 6.03 -5.07 6.70
N SER A 107 5.86 -6.02 5.78
CA SER A 107 6.92 -6.53 4.93
C SER A 107 6.45 -6.50 3.48
N ILE A 108 7.32 -6.01 2.58
CA ILE A 108 7.08 -5.98 1.14
C ILE A 108 8.21 -6.76 0.48
N SER A 109 7.88 -7.56 -0.53
CA SER A 109 8.86 -8.22 -1.40
C SER A 109 8.34 -8.18 -2.83
N HIS A 110 9.25 -8.14 -3.81
CA HIS A 110 8.89 -8.25 -5.21
C HIS A 110 9.97 -8.99 -5.98
N CYS A 111 9.56 -9.49 -7.14
CA CYS A 111 10.43 -9.97 -8.20
C CYS A 111 9.93 -9.39 -9.51
N ARG A 112 10.51 -9.82 -10.65
CA ARG A 112 10.17 -9.28 -11.97
C ARG A 112 8.69 -9.40 -12.36
N THR A 113 7.94 -10.34 -11.78
CA THR A 113 6.57 -10.64 -12.19
C THR A 113 5.53 -10.35 -11.12
N HIS A 114 5.90 -10.37 -9.83
CA HIS A 114 4.95 -10.25 -8.73
C HIS A 114 5.52 -9.38 -7.62
N ALA A 115 4.61 -8.68 -6.93
CA ALA A 115 4.87 -8.07 -5.64
C ALA A 115 3.95 -8.68 -4.59
N VAL A 116 4.44 -8.83 -3.37
CA VAL A 116 3.71 -9.37 -2.22
C VAL A 116 3.93 -8.48 -1.00
N ALA A 117 2.90 -8.34 -0.19
CA ALA A 117 3.02 -7.72 1.11
C ALA A 117 2.30 -8.51 2.19
N VAL A 118 2.81 -8.41 3.41
CA VAL A 118 2.22 -8.97 4.62
C VAL A 118 2.16 -7.89 5.69
N THR A 119 0.98 -7.74 6.29
CA THR A 119 0.75 -6.88 7.46
C THR A 119 0.35 -7.73 8.65
N ILE A 120 0.99 -7.48 9.80
CA ILE A 120 0.62 -8.05 11.10
C ILE A 120 0.34 -6.88 12.04
N MET A 121 -0.76 -6.94 12.80
CA MET A 121 -1.11 -5.90 13.76
C MET A 121 -1.66 -6.44 15.08
N ALA A 122 -1.38 -5.72 16.17
CA ALA A 122 -1.73 -6.05 17.54
C ALA A 122 -2.11 -4.83 18.37
#